data_AF-A0A5D4GNM4-F1
#
_entry.id   AF-A0A5D4GNM4-F1
#
_cell.length_a   1.000
_cell.length_b   1.000
_cell.length_c   1.000
_cell.angle_alpha   90.00
_cell.angle_beta   90.00
_cell.angle_gamma   90.00
#
_symmetry.space_group_name_H-M   'P 1'
#
loop_
_entity.id
_entity.type
_entity.pdbx_description
1 polymer ?
#
loop_
_entity_poly.entity_id
_entity_poly.type
_entity_poly.pdbx_seq_one_letter_code
_entity_poly.pdbx_strand_id
1 'polypeptide(L)'
;MARKDKAEAIFPMLEKHWESIRSKLTGPFTTQTFRTLVEEEAPDVWAEMVRRWGPGGRGSGHFYSPANVLYNYLNDKARKQTAVIRLGFVPAAKGWGTRIVMQWELVGGTTLPPTQEDIEFVEAKQKYRTHLVRERAPGIRNKLLKQRAATGLSCDLCKRTGSEFEESIRNAIFEAHHNTAPVSAGERTTKISDMALLCACCHRAVHRLVTVRKHWFTVEEARSPLGFEKASEKPAA
;
A
#
# COMPACT_ATOMS: atom_id res chain seq x y z
N MET A 1 3.50 -8.59 3.66
CA MET A 1 3.45 -9.98 3.14
C MET A 1 2.74 -10.92 4.11
N ALA A 2 3.14 -11.08 5.37
CA ALA A 2 2.60 -12.10 6.30
C ALA A 2 1.09 -12.15 6.69
N ARG A 3 0.22 -11.24 6.21
CA ARG A 3 -1.21 -11.19 6.61
C ARG A 3 -2.20 -11.69 5.55
N LYS A 4 -1.85 -11.57 4.26
CA LYS A 4 -2.71 -11.99 3.14
C LYS A 4 -2.63 -13.52 2.95
N ASP A 5 -1.42 -14.06 3.01
CA ASP A 5 -1.12 -15.50 2.91
C ASP A 5 -1.85 -16.33 3.99
N LYS A 6 -2.11 -15.74 5.17
CA LYS A 6 -2.85 -16.39 6.26
C LYS A 6 -4.37 -16.45 6.05
N ALA A 7 -4.93 -15.52 5.25
CA ALA A 7 -6.35 -15.45 4.97
C ALA A 7 -6.75 -16.38 3.82
N GLU A 8 -5.88 -16.51 2.81
CA GLU A 8 -6.07 -17.45 1.70
C GLU A 8 -6.11 -18.92 2.20
N ALA A 9 -5.47 -19.22 3.34
CA ALA A 9 -5.57 -20.53 4.00
C ALA A 9 -6.97 -20.88 4.53
N ILE A 10 -7.89 -19.92 4.68
CA ILE A 10 -9.29 -20.18 5.09
C ILE A 10 -10.19 -20.45 3.89
N PHE A 11 -9.79 -20.04 2.68
CA PHE A 11 -10.65 -20.15 1.50
C PHE A 11 -11.03 -21.60 1.18
N PRO A 12 -10.13 -22.60 1.29
CA PRO A 12 -10.52 -23.99 1.10
C PRO A 12 -11.55 -24.48 2.12
N MET A 13 -11.54 -23.94 3.35
CA MET A 13 -12.54 -24.26 4.36
C MET A 13 -13.89 -23.66 3.98
N LEU A 14 -13.93 -22.38 3.60
CA LEU A 14 -15.15 -21.72 3.12
C LEU A 14 -15.73 -22.41 1.87
N GLU A 15 -14.87 -22.87 0.97
CA GLU A 15 -15.30 -23.52 -0.28
C GLU A 15 -16.10 -24.80 -0.03
N LYS A 16 -15.79 -25.55 1.03
CA LYS A 16 -16.55 -26.76 1.40
C LYS A 16 -18.00 -26.46 1.77
N HIS A 17 -18.28 -25.26 2.29
CA HIS A 17 -19.62 -24.82 2.68
C HIS A 17 -20.28 -23.92 1.63
N TRP A 18 -19.59 -23.64 0.52
CA TRP A 18 -20.04 -22.67 -0.48
C TRP A 18 -21.43 -23.01 -1.05
N GLU A 19 -21.68 -24.28 -1.38
CA GLU A 19 -22.96 -24.71 -1.95
C GLU A 19 -24.13 -24.57 -0.97
N SER A 20 -23.93 -24.82 0.33
CA SER A 20 -24.99 -24.61 1.32
C SER A 20 -25.23 -23.11 1.52
N ILE A 21 -24.16 -22.31 1.65
CA ILE A 21 -24.28 -20.85 1.82
C ILE A 21 -24.94 -20.19 0.61
N ARG A 22 -24.51 -20.51 -0.61
CA ARG A 22 -25.05 -19.90 -1.84
C ARG A 22 -26.52 -20.21 -2.04
N SER A 23 -26.98 -21.39 -1.62
CA SER A 23 -28.39 -21.79 -1.76
C SER A 23 -29.34 -20.88 -0.98
N LYS A 24 -28.82 -20.23 0.07
CA LYS A 24 -29.55 -19.28 0.93
C LYS A 24 -29.35 -17.82 0.54
N LEU A 25 -28.48 -17.54 -0.43
CA LEU A 25 -28.29 -16.20 -0.97
C LEU A 25 -29.34 -15.91 -2.04
N THR A 26 -30.17 -14.89 -1.82
CA THR A 26 -31.21 -14.45 -2.75
C THR A 26 -30.95 -13.04 -3.23
N GLY A 27 -30.93 -12.84 -4.56
CA GLY A 27 -30.70 -11.53 -5.19
C GLY A 27 -29.38 -10.88 -4.78
N PRO A 28 -29.26 -9.55 -4.93
CA PRO A 28 -28.11 -8.80 -4.46
C PRO A 28 -27.94 -8.89 -2.93
N PHE A 29 -26.75 -9.27 -2.47
CA PHE A 29 -26.41 -9.43 -1.06
C PHE A 29 -25.16 -8.63 -0.69
N THR A 30 -24.93 -8.40 0.61
CA THR A 30 -23.72 -7.70 1.07
C THR A 30 -22.75 -8.64 1.76
N THR A 31 -21.50 -8.20 1.96
CA THR A 31 -20.55 -8.94 2.83
C THR A 31 -21.11 -9.16 4.25
N GLN A 32 -22.06 -8.34 4.71
CA GLN A 32 -22.73 -8.50 6.00
C GLN A 32 -23.67 -9.70 5.97
N THR A 33 -24.51 -9.78 4.95
CA THR A 33 -25.41 -10.91 4.71
C THR A 33 -24.62 -12.21 4.60
N PHE A 34 -23.53 -12.18 3.83
CA PHE A 34 -22.65 -13.35 3.67
C PHE A 34 -21.99 -13.76 4.99
N ARG A 35 -21.60 -12.81 5.84
CA ARG A 35 -21.08 -13.10 7.18
C ARG A 35 -22.10 -13.83 8.04
N THR A 36 -23.34 -13.34 8.10
CA THR A 36 -24.41 -13.99 8.88
C THR A 36 -24.61 -15.44 8.44
N LEU A 37 -24.64 -15.68 7.13
CA LEU A 37 -24.76 -17.06 6.62
C LEU A 37 -23.54 -17.92 6.93
N VAL A 38 -22.33 -17.36 6.97
CA VAL A 38 -21.13 -18.11 7.38
C VAL A 38 -21.16 -18.44 8.88
N GLU A 39 -21.65 -17.53 9.71
CA GLU A 39 -21.85 -17.77 11.15
C GLU A 39 -22.83 -18.94 11.39
N GLU A 40 -23.86 -19.06 10.55
CA GLU A 40 -24.89 -20.10 10.65
C GLU A 40 -24.49 -21.44 9.99
N GLU A 41 -23.99 -21.40 8.76
CA GLU A 41 -23.74 -22.60 7.93
C GLU A 41 -22.34 -23.20 8.06
N ALA A 42 -21.39 -22.42 8.59
CA ALA A 42 -20.00 -22.82 8.75
C ALA A 42 -19.44 -22.37 10.11
N PRO A 43 -20.08 -22.77 11.24
CA PRO A 43 -19.71 -22.29 12.57
C PRO A 43 -18.27 -22.70 12.97
N ASP A 44 -17.77 -23.83 12.45
CA ASP A 44 -16.39 -24.28 12.63
C ASP A 44 -15.38 -23.34 11.92
N VAL A 45 -15.70 -22.95 10.68
CA VAL A 45 -14.89 -21.99 9.91
C VAL A 45 -14.94 -20.61 10.56
N TRP A 46 -16.13 -20.19 11.02
CA TRP A 46 -16.31 -18.96 11.77
C TRP A 46 -15.48 -18.94 13.06
N ALA A 47 -15.54 -20.00 13.87
CA ALA A 47 -14.75 -20.13 15.09
C ALA A 47 -13.24 -20.02 14.81
N GLU A 48 -12.76 -20.65 13.73
CA GLU A 48 -11.35 -20.56 13.33
C GLU A 48 -10.96 -19.14 12.90
N MET A 49 -11.83 -18.43 12.17
CA MET A 49 -11.59 -17.03 11.82
C MET A 49 -11.55 -16.13 13.05
N VAL A 50 -12.49 -16.32 13.99
CA VAL A 50 -12.53 -15.57 15.25
C VAL A 50 -11.28 -15.86 16.09
N ARG A 51 -10.82 -17.12 16.15
CA ARG A 51 -9.58 -17.49 16.85
C ARG A 51 -8.36 -16.79 16.27
N ARG A 52 -8.30 -16.60 14.94
CA ARG A 52 -7.15 -16.00 14.25
C ARG A 52 -7.15 -14.47 14.27
N TRP A 53 -8.31 -13.84 14.16
CA TRP A 53 -8.43 -12.39 13.92
C TRP A 53 -9.36 -11.67 14.90
N GLY A 54 -9.89 -12.37 15.90
CA GLY A 54 -10.92 -11.86 16.80
C GLY A 54 -12.30 -11.76 16.13
N PRO A 55 -13.35 -11.43 16.89
CA PRO A 55 -14.70 -11.30 16.35
C PRO A 55 -14.88 -10.08 15.42
N GLY A 56 -13.94 -9.14 15.44
CA GLY A 56 -14.05 -7.85 14.75
C GLY A 56 -15.05 -6.91 15.45
N GLY A 57 -15.25 -5.72 14.86
CA GLY A 57 -16.18 -4.72 15.37
C GLY A 57 -15.52 -3.43 15.86
N ARG A 58 -16.36 -2.39 16.05
CA ARG A 58 -15.93 -1.07 16.53
C ARG A 58 -15.36 -1.20 17.94
N GLY A 59 -14.12 -0.75 18.14
CA GLY A 59 -13.44 -0.79 19.44
C GLY A 59 -12.59 -2.04 19.70
N SER A 60 -12.52 -2.98 18.76
CA SER A 60 -11.75 -4.23 18.91
C SER A 60 -10.22 -4.06 18.85
N GLY A 61 -9.70 -2.86 18.51
CA GLY A 61 -8.25 -2.60 18.38
C GLY A 61 -7.56 -3.29 17.19
N HIS A 62 -8.25 -4.17 16.47
CA HIS A 62 -7.71 -4.93 15.35
C HIS A 62 -8.21 -4.38 14.00
N PHE A 63 -7.28 -3.92 13.16
CA PHE A 63 -7.58 -3.41 11.82
C PHE A 63 -7.97 -4.48 10.79
N TYR A 64 -7.81 -5.77 11.13
CA TYR A 64 -8.10 -6.90 10.26
C TYR A 64 -8.98 -7.89 11.02
N SER A 65 -10.11 -8.26 10.42
CA SER A 65 -11.18 -9.04 11.05
C SER A 65 -11.70 -10.14 10.11
N PRO A 66 -12.53 -11.09 10.59
CA PRO A 66 -13.19 -12.07 9.73
C PRO A 66 -13.96 -11.43 8.56
N ALA A 67 -14.56 -10.25 8.76
CA ALA A 67 -15.23 -9.53 7.67
C ALA A 67 -14.28 -9.17 6.51
N ASN A 68 -13.00 -8.91 6.79
CA ASN A 68 -11.99 -8.69 5.75
C ASN A 68 -11.66 -9.98 4.99
N VAL A 69 -11.61 -11.12 5.69
CA VAL A 69 -11.36 -12.44 5.08
C VAL A 69 -12.50 -12.78 4.13
N LEU A 70 -13.76 -12.65 4.59
CA LEU A 70 -14.95 -12.90 3.79
C LEU A 70 -15.05 -11.97 2.57
N TYR A 71 -14.74 -10.68 2.74
CA TYR A 71 -14.64 -9.75 1.63
C TYR A 71 -13.59 -10.20 0.59
N ASN A 72 -12.42 -10.67 1.03
CA ASN A 72 -11.38 -11.13 0.12
C ASN A 72 -11.77 -12.42 -0.59
N TYR A 73 -12.47 -13.34 0.09
CA TYR A 73 -12.98 -14.57 -0.50
C TYR A 73 -13.99 -14.30 -1.62
N LEU A 74 -14.97 -13.41 -1.39
CA LEU A 74 -15.92 -13.00 -2.42
C LEU A 74 -15.24 -12.28 -3.58
N ASN A 75 -14.21 -11.46 -3.32
CA ASN A 75 -13.40 -10.85 -4.38
C ASN A 75 -12.63 -11.87 -5.21
N ASP A 76 -12.11 -12.93 -4.60
CA ASP A 76 -11.40 -14.00 -5.32
C ASP A 76 -12.37 -14.71 -6.27
N LYS A 77 -13.57 -15.06 -5.80
CA LYS A 77 -14.63 -15.62 -6.64
C LYS A 77 -15.08 -14.67 -7.75
N ALA A 78 -15.18 -13.37 -7.47
CA ALA A 78 -15.53 -12.37 -8.49
C ALA A 78 -14.43 -12.21 -9.56
N ARG A 79 -13.16 -12.17 -9.15
CA ARG A 79 -12.02 -12.06 -10.09
C ARG A 79 -11.88 -13.28 -10.98
N LYS A 80 -12.10 -14.46 -10.43
CA LYS A 80 -12.09 -15.72 -11.18
C LYS A 80 -13.38 -15.93 -11.98
N GLN A 81 -14.36 -15.04 -11.81
CA GLN A 81 -15.68 -15.09 -12.45
C GLN A 81 -16.39 -16.42 -12.21
N THR A 82 -16.17 -17.06 -11.06
CA THR A 82 -16.62 -18.43 -10.82
C THR A 82 -18.01 -18.51 -10.20
N ALA A 83 -18.47 -17.48 -9.48
CA ALA A 83 -19.71 -17.60 -8.71
C ALA A 83 -20.41 -16.29 -8.31
N VAL A 84 -19.71 -15.15 -8.25
CA VAL A 84 -20.30 -13.86 -7.85
C VAL A 84 -19.83 -12.72 -8.73
N ILE A 85 -20.65 -11.69 -8.90
CA ILE A 85 -20.28 -10.41 -9.51
C ILE A 85 -20.27 -9.29 -8.47
N ARG A 86 -19.54 -8.21 -8.79
CA ARG A 86 -19.41 -7.03 -7.92
C ARG A 86 -20.34 -5.93 -8.44
N LEU A 87 -21.32 -5.53 -7.63
CA LEU A 87 -22.29 -4.51 -8.04
C LEU A 87 -21.91 -3.09 -7.60
N GLY A 88 -21.22 -2.94 -6.46
CA GLY A 88 -20.79 -1.62 -5.97
C GLY A 88 -20.88 -1.46 -4.46
N PHE A 89 -20.63 -0.24 -3.98
CA PHE A 89 -20.71 0.05 -2.54
C PHE A 89 -22.10 0.53 -2.15
N VAL A 90 -22.67 -0.07 -1.10
CA VAL A 90 -23.95 0.33 -0.50
C VAL A 90 -23.76 0.74 0.97
N PRO A 91 -24.69 1.50 1.57
CA PRO A 91 -24.65 1.81 2.99
C PRO A 91 -24.54 0.56 3.86
N ALA A 92 -23.64 0.59 4.84
CA ALA A 92 -23.47 -0.50 5.80
C ALA A 92 -24.61 -0.52 6.84
N ALA A 93 -24.87 -1.67 7.45
CA ALA A 93 -25.82 -1.76 8.54
C ALA A 93 -25.28 -1.01 9.78
N LYS A 94 -26.20 -0.52 10.61
CA LYS A 94 -25.86 0.20 11.84
C LYS A 94 -24.99 -0.71 12.73
N GLY A 95 -23.81 -0.23 13.13
CA GLY A 95 -22.90 -0.97 14.01
C GLY A 95 -21.81 -1.78 13.31
N TRP A 96 -21.81 -1.87 11.97
CA TRP A 96 -20.83 -2.65 11.19
C TRP A 96 -19.38 -2.11 11.22
N GLY A 97 -19.16 -0.95 11.83
CA GLY A 97 -17.84 -0.30 11.95
C GLY A 97 -17.50 0.60 10.76
N THR A 98 -17.67 0.15 9.52
CA THR A 98 -17.54 0.99 8.31
C THR A 98 -18.89 1.58 7.87
N ARG A 99 -18.87 2.69 7.12
CA ARG A 99 -20.09 3.35 6.61
C ARG A 99 -20.67 2.72 5.33
N ILE A 100 -19.83 1.98 4.60
CA ILE A 100 -20.19 1.33 3.34
C ILE A 100 -19.67 -0.10 3.32
N VAL A 101 -20.36 -0.97 2.58
CA VAL A 101 -19.99 -2.36 2.30
C VAL A 101 -20.16 -2.66 0.82
N MET A 102 -19.52 -3.72 0.34
CA MET A 102 -19.70 -4.18 -1.04
C MET A 102 -21.00 -4.97 -1.16
N GLN A 103 -21.75 -4.68 -2.22
CA GLN A 103 -22.87 -5.45 -2.71
C GLN A 103 -22.39 -6.39 -3.83
N TRP A 104 -22.88 -7.62 -3.75
CA TRP A 104 -22.54 -8.75 -4.58
C TRP A 104 -23.81 -9.35 -5.14
N GLU A 105 -23.70 -10.09 -6.23
CA GLU A 105 -24.80 -10.89 -6.75
C GLU A 105 -24.24 -12.22 -7.23
N LEU A 106 -25.03 -13.29 -7.08
CA LEU A 106 -24.64 -14.58 -7.64
C LEU A 106 -24.66 -14.49 -9.16
N VAL A 107 -23.72 -15.15 -9.82
CA VAL A 107 -23.75 -15.29 -11.27
C VAL A 107 -24.98 -16.12 -11.64
N GLY A 108 -26.05 -15.47 -12.07
CA GLY A 108 -27.16 -16.08 -12.79
C GLY A 108 -26.77 -16.23 -14.26
N GLY A 109 -27.25 -17.28 -14.93
CA GLY A 109 -26.79 -17.75 -16.25
C GLY A 109 -26.86 -16.79 -17.46
N THR A 110 -26.94 -15.48 -17.25
CA THR A 110 -26.97 -14.47 -18.33
C THR A 110 -26.23 -13.17 -18.00
N THR A 111 -25.43 -13.11 -16.92
CA THR A 111 -24.55 -11.95 -16.71
C THR A 111 -23.21 -12.21 -17.39
N LEU A 112 -23.03 -11.68 -18.61
CA LEU A 112 -21.71 -11.63 -19.23
C LEU A 112 -20.75 -10.86 -18.31
N PRO A 113 -19.52 -11.35 -18.10
CA PRO A 113 -18.56 -10.66 -17.26
C PRO A 113 -18.25 -9.28 -17.86
N PRO A 114 -18.15 -8.24 -17.01
CA PRO A 114 -17.72 -6.92 -17.47
C PRO A 114 -16.35 -7.02 -18.14
N THR A 115 -16.21 -6.41 -19.30
CA THR A 115 -14.97 -6.30 -20.06
C THR A 115 -14.01 -5.31 -19.36
N GLN A 116 -12.74 -5.27 -19.78
CA GLN A 116 -11.78 -4.29 -19.21
C GLN A 116 -12.24 -2.83 -19.39
N GLU A 117 -13.07 -2.56 -20.40
CA GLU A 117 -13.66 -1.24 -20.68
C GLU A 117 -14.77 -0.88 -19.69
N ASP A 118 -15.38 -1.88 -19.04
CA ASP A 118 -16.42 -1.70 -18.01
C ASP A 118 -15.84 -1.49 -16.60
N ILE A 119 -14.50 -1.44 -16.46
CA ILE A 119 -13.83 -1.21 -15.17
C ILE A 119 -13.75 0.29 -14.90
N GLU A 120 -14.77 0.82 -14.22
CA GLU A 120 -14.75 2.19 -13.73
C GLU A 120 -13.81 2.34 -12.51
N PHE A 121 -12.86 3.27 -12.60
CA PHE A 121 -12.03 3.70 -11.48
C PHE A 121 -12.64 4.95 -10.85
N VAL A 122 -13.08 4.86 -9.60
CA VAL A 122 -13.46 6.05 -8.82
C VAL A 122 -12.18 6.80 -8.41
N GLU A 123 -11.80 7.77 -9.23
CA GLU A 123 -10.72 8.72 -8.95
C GLU A 123 -11.23 9.88 -8.05
N ALA A 124 -10.33 10.73 -7.57
CA ALA A 124 -10.65 11.96 -6.82
C ALA A 124 -11.38 11.86 -5.45
N LYS A 125 -11.58 10.67 -4.87
CA LYS A 125 -12.16 10.55 -3.52
C LYS A 125 -11.25 11.18 -2.44
N GLN A 126 -11.68 12.28 -1.83
CA GLN A 126 -10.99 12.90 -0.69
C GLN A 126 -10.84 11.90 0.46
N LYS A 127 -9.59 11.66 0.87
CA LYS A 127 -9.25 10.82 2.02
C LYS A 127 -8.52 11.69 3.04
N TYR A 128 -9.08 11.83 4.22
CA TYR A 128 -8.34 12.36 5.36
C TYR A 128 -7.24 11.36 5.74
N ARG A 129 -5.99 11.81 5.71
CA ARG A 129 -4.83 11.07 6.22
C ARG A 129 -4.32 11.79 7.46
N THR A 130 -4.24 11.09 8.59
CA THR A 130 -3.47 11.57 9.74
C THR A 130 -1.99 11.53 9.39
N HIS A 131 -1.42 12.69 9.05
CA HIS A 131 0.02 12.85 8.88
C HIS A 131 0.63 13.19 10.25
N LEU A 132 1.16 12.18 10.96
CA LEU A 132 2.10 12.47 12.04
C LEU A 132 3.41 12.90 11.36
N VAL A 133 3.56 14.19 11.10
CA VAL A 133 4.79 14.75 10.52
C VAL A 133 5.75 15.00 11.68
N ARG A 134 6.88 14.30 11.71
CA ARG A 134 8.02 14.75 12.51
C ARG A 134 8.58 16.00 11.83
N GLU A 135 8.63 17.11 12.59
CA GLU A 135 9.10 18.38 12.09
C GLU A 135 10.54 18.24 11.57
N ARG A 136 10.75 18.58 10.30
CA ARG A 136 12.08 18.67 9.72
C ARG A 136 12.52 20.12 9.87
N ALA A 137 13.77 20.36 10.28
CA ALA A 137 14.32 21.70 10.33
C ALA A 137 14.07 22.43 9.00
N PRO A 138 13.24 23.49 8.98
CA PRO A 138 12.88 24.16 7.75
C PRO A 138 14.14 24.73 7.09
N GLY A 139 14.23 24.60 5.76
CA GLY A 139 15.32 25.19 4.98
C GLY A 139 16.57 24.32 4.76
N ILE A 140 16.67 23.11 5.34
CA ILE A 140 17.82 22.22 5.07
C ILE A 140 17.98 21.89 3.58
N ARG A 141 16.85 21.67 2.88
CA ARG A 141 16.81 21.46 1.43
C ARG A 141 17.35 22.67 0.68
N ASN A 142 16.89 23.88 1.04
CA ASN A 142 17.30 25.11 0.36
C ASN A 142 18.78 25.40 0.58
N LYS A 143 19.31 25.13 1.79
CA LYS A 143 20.74 25.22 2.09
C LYS A 143 21.55 24.22 1.26
N LEU A 144 21.11 22.97 1.18
CA LEU A 144 21.77 21.94 0.36
C LEU A 144 21.80 22.36 -1.12
N LEU A 145 20.69 22.80 -1.69
CA LEU A 145 20.63 23.27 -3.09
C LEU A 145 21.56 24.46 -3.33
N LYS A 146 21.55 25.47 -2.45
CA LYS A 146 22.45 26.62 -2.56
C LYS A 146 23.92 26.21 -2.50
N GLN A 147 24.29 25.33 -1.57
CA GLN A 147 25.66 24.82 -1.46
C GLN A 147 26.09 24.05 -2.73
N ARG A 148 25.19 23.24 -3.30
CA ARG A 148 25.49 22.44 -4.50
C ARG A 148 25.45 23.24 -5.79
N ALA A 149 24.68 24.33 -5.84
CA ALA A 149 24.62 25.21 -7.01
C ALA A 149 26.00 25.78 -7.37
N ALA A 150 26.84 26.09 -6.37
CA ALA A 150 28.20 26.59 -6.57
C ALA A 150 29.11 25.61 -7.35
N THR A 151 28.84 24.31 -7.26
CA THR A 151 29.60 23.24 -7.94
C THR A 151 28.83 22.61 -9.11
N GLY A 152 27.60 23.07 -9.38
CA GLY A 152 26.66 22.45 -10.29
C GLY A 152 25.80 21.36 -9.62
N LEU A 153 24.48 21.41 -9.86
CA LEU A 153 23.54 20.42 -9.37
C LEU A 153 23.66 19.10 -10.15
N SER A 154 23.90 18.02 -9.42
CA SER A 154 23.87 16.66 -9.95
C SER A 154 23.36 15.68 -8.89
N CYS A 155 22.77 14.58 -9.35
CA CYS A 155 22.36 13.49 -8.48
C CYS A 155 23.59 12.78 -7.91
N ASP A 156 23.69 12.66 -6.59
CA ASP A 156 24.82 12.00 -5.93
C ASP A 156 24.95 10.53 -6.34
N LEU A 157 23.84 9.89 -6.78
CA LEU A 157 23.80 8.51 -7.25
C LEU A 157 24.10 8.40 -8.77
N CYS A 158 23.16 8.81 -9.62
CA CYS A 158 23.23 8.61 -11.08
C CYS A 158 23.91 9.74 -11.87
N LYS A 159 24.42 10.78 -11.19
CA LYS A 159 25.09 11.95 -11.79
C LYS A 159 24.27 12.79 -12.77
N ARG A 160 22.99 12.49 -12.99
CA ARG A 160 22.09 13.34 -13.79
C ARG A 160 22.10 14.77 -13.26
N THR A 161 22.31 15.72 -14.16
CA THR A 161 22.37 17.16 -13.88
C THR A 161 21.01 17.84 -14.04
N GLY A 162 20.14 17.34 -14.93
CA GLY A 162 18.90 18.02 -15.28
C GLY A 162 19.13 19.24 -16.16
N SER A 163 20.27 19.33 -16.84
CA SER A 163 20.62 20.45 -17.73
C SER A 163 19.69 20.58 -18.94
N GLU A 164 18.89 19.55 -19.22
CA GLU A 164 17.82 19.56 -20.21
C GLU A 164 16.62 20.44 -19.80
N PHE A 165 16.52 20.84 -18.53
CA PHE A 165 15.45 21.69 -18.02
C PHE A 165 15.95 23.12 -17.77
N GLU A 166 15.05 24.09 -17.92
CA GLU A 166 15.30 25.46 -17.48
C GLU A 166 15.59 25.52 -15.98
N GLU A 167 16.40 26.49 -15.56
CA GLU A 167 16.87 26.63 -14.18
C GLU A 167 15.71 26.74 -13.16
N SER A 168 14.63 27.43 -13.57
CA SER A 168 13.40 27.59 -12.79
C SER A 168 12.74 26.25 -12.42
N ILE A 169 12.87 25.24 -13.29
CA ILE A 169 12.28 23.90 -13.15
C ILE A 169 13.30 22.91 -12.60
N ARG A 170 14.57 23.04 -12.97
CA ARG A 170 15.66 22.11 -12.65
C ARG A 170 15.77 21.83 -11.16
N ASN A 171 15.56 22.82 -10.30
CA ASN A 171 15.60 22.63 -8.84
C ASN A 171 14.52 21.66 -8.31
N ALA A 172 13.40 21.50 -9.02
CA ALA A 172 12.30 20.64 -8.61
C ALA A 172 12.61 19.16 -8.82
N ILE A 173 13.55 18.81 -9.71
CA ILE A 173 13.90 17.41 -9.99
C ILE A 173 14.72 16.79 -8.85
N PHE A 174 15.31 17.63 -7.99
CA PHE A 174 16.21 17.22 -6.92
C PHE A 174 15.55 17.31 -5.54
N GLU A 175 15.79 16.25 -4.77
CA GLU A 175 15.26 16.03 -3.44
C GLU A 175 16.40 15.82 -2.43
N ALA A 176 16.25 16.42 -1.25
CA ALA A 176 17.20 16.23 -0.16
C ALA A 176 16.92 14.90 0.54
N HIS A 177 17.91 14.01 0.53
CA HIS A 177 17.86 12.70 1.13
C HIS A 177 18.78 12.65 2.36
N HIS A 178 18.36 12.02 3.45
CA HIS A 178 19.27 11.78 4.57
C HIS A 178 20.14 10.58 4.22
N ASN A 179 21.45 10.78 4.13
CA ASN A 179 22.40 9.72 3.82
C ASN A 179 22.64 8.77 5.01
N THR A 180 22.19 9.18 6.20
CA THR A 180 22.22 8.40 7.45
C THR A 180 20.81 7.94 7.83
N ALA A 181 20.69 7.14 8.89
CA ALA A 181 19.44 6.56 9.41
C ALA A 181 18.23 7.53 9.34
N PRO A 182 17.00 7.05 9.15
CA PRO A 182 15.86 7.93 8.94
C PRO A 182 15.55 8.74 10.20
N VAL A 183 15.03 9.96 10.03
CA VAL A 183 14.52 10.80 11.13
C VAL A 183 13.41 10.10 11.93
N SER A 184 12.82 9.02 11.40
CA SER A 184 11.88 8.20 12.14
C SER A 184 12.50 7.41 13.30
N ALA A 185 13.83 7.30 13.36
CA ALA A 185 14.56 6.55 14.39
C ALA A 185 14.74 7.30 15.73
N GLY A 186 14.42 8.60 15.78
CA GLY A 186 14.55 9.42 16.99
C GLY A 186 14.87 10.87 16.67
N GLU A 187 14.85 11.73 17.69
CA GLU A 187 15.34 13.10 17.59
C GLU A 187 16.86 13.11 17.41
N ARG A 188 17.36 13.95 16.50
CA ARG A 188 18.79 14.10 16.24
C ARG A 188 19.11 15.42 15.57
N THR A 189 20.36 15.86 15.70
CA THR A 189 20.92 16.94 14.90
C THR A 189 21.33 16.42 13.52
N THR A 190 20.94 17.11 12.45
CA THR A 190 21.33 16.79 11.08
C THR A 190 22.21 17.91 10.52
N LYS A 191 23.38 17.57 9.99
CA LYS A 191 24.26 18.49 9.24
C LYS A 191 24.01 18.38 7.74
N ILE A 192 24.42 19.39 6.97
CA ILE A 192 24.34 19.32 5.50
C ILE A 192 25.22 18.18 4.94
N SER A 193 26.33 17.86 5.60
CA SER A 193 27.18 16.70 5.27
C SER A 193 26.46 15.34 5.41
N ASP A 194 25.38 15.29 6.19
CA ASP A 194 24.58 14.07 6.37
C ASP A 194 23.48 13.95 5.29
N MET A 195 23.42 14.91 4.36
CA MET A 195 22.43 14.98 3.31
C MET A 195 23.06 14.66 1.95
N ALA A 196 22.33 13.89 1.16
CA ALA A 196 22.59 13.67 -0.25
C ALA A 196 21.55 14.41 -1.11
N LEU A 197 21.97 14.83 -2.29
CA LEU A 197 21.08 15.38 -3.31
C LEU A 197 20.77 14.30 -4.33
N LEU A 198 19.52 13.84 -4.41
CA LEU A 198 19.10 12.79 -5.34
C LEU A 198 18.06 13.33 -6.32
N CYS A 199 18.05 12.82 -7.55
CA CYS A 199 16.90 13.06 -8.43
C CYS A 199 15.68 12.27 -7.94
N ALA A 200 14.47 12.71 -8.31
CA ALA A 200 13.22 12.07 -7.91
C ALA A 200 13.20 10.55 -8.16
N CYS A 201 13.75 10.08 -9.29
CA CYS A 201 13.84 8.66 -9.61
C CYS A 201 14.75 7.90 -8.63
N CYS A 202 15.99 8.37 -8.43
CA CYS A 202 16.94 7.72 -7.53
C CYS A 202 16.45 7.76 -6.08
N HIS A 203 15.83 8.86 -5.66
CA HIS A 203 15.28 8.98 -4.31
C HIS A 203 14.20 7.91 -4.04
N ARG A 204 13.26 7.75 -4.98
CA ARG A 204 12.24 6.69 -4.89
C ARG A 204 12.85 5.28 -4.93
N ALA A 205 13.86 5.07 -5.77
CA ALA A 205 14.55 3.78 -5.88
C ALA A 205 15.25 3.39 -4.57
N VAL A 206 15.98 4.31 -3.93
CA VAL A 206 16.65 4.08 -2.63
C VAL A 206 15.63 3.75 -1.55
N HIS A 207 14.53 4.50 -1.44
CA HIS A 207 13.47 4.19 -0.48
C HIS A 207 12.82 2.82 -0.73
N ARG A 208 12.63 2.44 -2.00
CA ARG A 208 12.12 1.12 -2.35
C ARG A 208 13.11 0.01 -1.99
N LEU A 209 14.41 0.21 -2.23
CA LEU A 209 15.47 -0.72 -1.85
C LEU A 209 15.46 -0.96 -0.33
N VAL A 210 15.41 0.11 0.47
CA VAL A 210 15.32 0.02 1.93
C VAL A 210 14.11 -0.81 2.37
N THR A 211 12.96 -0.59 1.73
CA THR A 211 11.71 -1.32 2.06
C THR A 211 11.80 -2.81 1.68
N VAL A 212 12.34 -3.12 0.50
CA VAL A 212 12.43 -4.49 -0.02
C VAL A 212 13.46 -5.31 0.77
N ARG A 213 14.61 -4.71 1.07
CA ARG A 213 15.71 -5.37 1.77
C ARG A 213 15.62 -5.27 3.29
N LYS A 214 14.70 -4.46 3.82
CA LYS A 214 14.52 -4.17 5.26
C LYS A 214 15.83 -3.74 5.94
N HIS A 215 16.67 -3.02 5.20
CA HIS A 215 17.97 -2.55 5.63
C HIS A 215 18.12 -1.10 5.19
N TRP A 216 18.75 -0.27 6.02
CA TRP A 216 19.02 1.11 5.63
C TRP A 216 20.26 1.16 4.74
N PHE A 217 20.21 1.93 3.66
CA PHE A 217 21.35 2.11 2.77
C PHE A 217 21.75 3.59 2.77
N THR A 218 23.03 3.86 2.93
CA THR A 218 23.64 5.10 2.45
C THR A 218 23.57 5.14 0.91
N VAL A 219 23.76 6.32 0.33
CA VAL A 219 23.80 6.50 -1.13
C VAL A 219 24.92 5.67 -1.76
N GLU A 220 26.06 5.52 -1.08
CA GLU A 220 27.17 4.71 -1.58
C GLU A 220 26.83 3.22 -1.57
N GLU A 221 26.28 2.71 -0.46
CA GLU A 221 25.85 1.31 -0.37
C GLU A 221 24.71 0.99 -1.36
N ALA A 222 23.89 1.98 -1.71
CA ALA A 222 22.79 1.82 -2.66
C ALA A 222 23.25 1.71 -4.13
N ARG A 223 24.50 2.05 -4.46
CA ARG A 223 25.00 2.03 -5.85
C ARG A 223 24.92 0.65 -6.47
N SER A 224 25.64 -0.31 -5.92
CA SER A 224 25.73 -1.67 -6.48
C SER A 224 24.37 -2.38 -6.55
N PRO A 225 23.52 -2.37 -5.50
CA PRO A 225 22.20 -2.98 -5.56
C PRO A 225 21.23 -2.34 -6.57
N LEU A 226 21.47 -1.09 -6.96
CA LEU A 226 20.68 -0.37 -7.97
C LEU A 226 21.36 -0.35 -9.35
N GLY A 227 22.47 -1.07 -9.53
CA GLY A 227 23.16 -1.19 -10.82
C GLY A 227 24.00 0.03 -11.20
N PHE A 228 24.42 0.85 -10.23
CA PHE A 228 25.36 1.95 -10.46
C PHE A 228 26.79 1.51 -10.07
N GLU A 229 27.76 1.98 -10.85
CA GLU A 229 29.18 1.83 -10.52
C GLU A 229 29.53 2.56 -9.23
N LYS A 230 30.54 2.08 -8.49
CA LYS A 230 31.08 2.79 -7.32
C LYS A 230 31.63 4.15 -7.75
N ALA A 231 31.49 5.16 -6.90
CA ALA A 231 32.18 6.41 -7.17
C ALA A 231 33.69 6.13 -7.21
N SER A 232 34.38 6.57 -8.26
CA SER A 232 35.84 6.51 -8.30
C SER A 232 36.40 7.28 -7.10
N GLU A 233 37.27 6.65 -6.31
CA GLU A 233 38.03 7.34 -5.29
C GLU A 233 38.84 8.43 -5.99
N LYS A 234 38.56 9.69 -5.63
CA LYS A 234 39.39 10.81 -6.05
C LYS A 234 40.77 10.57 -5.40
N PRO A 235 41.88 10.56 -6.14
CA PRO A 235 43.19 10.46 -5.50
C PRO A 235 43.31 11.60 -4.49
N ALA A 236 43.67 11.24 -3.26
CA ALA A 236 43.97 12.22 -2.22
C ALA A 236 45.08 13.15 -2.76
N ALA A 237 44.79 14.44 -2.78
CA ALA A 237 45.78 15.49 -3.06
C ALA A 237 46.61 15.75 -1.79
#